data_AF-A0A2E7JK60-F1
#
_entry.id   AF-A0A2E7JK60-F1
#
_cell.length_a   1.000
_cell.length_b   1.000
_cell.length_c   1.000
_cell.angle_alpha   90.00
_cell.angle_beta   90.00
_cell.angle_gamma   90.00
#
_symmetry.space_group_name_H-M   'P 1'
#
loop_
_entity.id
_entity.type
_entity.pdbx_description
1 polymer ?
#
loop_
_entity_poly.entity_id
_entity_poly.type
_entity_poly.pdbx_seq_one_letter_code
_entity_poly.pdbx_strand_id
1 'polypeptide(L)' 'MSDEIYAGFSRVDITPRLDDPPTFEIFDPIFFRALHLRQGSRQVTYLAADLFALDEGLLAQGSNCW' A
#
# COMPACT_ATOMS: atom_id res chain seq x y z
N MET A 1 -6.15 -30.51 8.27
CA MET A 1 -5.47 -29.19 8.29
C MET A 1 -6.58 -28.16 8.43
N SER A 2 -6.49 -27.20 9.35
CA SER A 2 -7.56 -26.22 9.52
C SER A 2 -7.65 -25.33 8.28
N ASP A 3 -8.85 -25.19 7.72
CA ASP A 3 -9.18 -24.31 6.60
C ASP A 3 -9.27 -22.83 7.02
N GLU A 4 -8.70 -22.49 8.18
CA GLU A 4 -8.73 -21.13 8.72
C GLU A 4 -7.95 -20.16 7.83
N ILE A 5 -8.54 -18.97 7.67
CA ILE A 5 -7.92 -17.86 6.95
C ILE A 5 -7.26 -16.96 7.98
N TYR A 6 -5.96 -16.73 7.83
CA TYR A 6 -5.23 -15.73 8.59
C TYR A 6 -5.20 -14.43 7.79
N ALA A 7 -5.51 -13.31 8.45
CA ALA A 7 -5.51 -11.99 7.84
C ALA A 7 -4.56 -11.06 8.59
N GLY A 8 -3.70 -10.36 7.85
CA GLY A 8 -2.84 -9.28 8.33
C GLY A 8 -3.18 -7.97 7.61
N PHE A 9 -3.23 -6.87 8.36
CA PHE A 9 -3.55 -5.55 7.85
C PHE A 9 -2.42 -4.58 8.18
N SER A 10 -2.07 -3.73 7.23
CA SER A 10 -1.12 -2.64 7.45
C SER A 10 -1.60 -1.36 6.78
N ARG A 11 -1.23 -0.22 7.37
CA ARG A 11 -1.48 1.12 6.85
C ARG A 11 -0.24 1.98 7.05
N VAL A 12 0.21 2.64 5.99
CA VAL A 12 1.36 3.55 6.00
C VAL A 12 0.94 4.90 5.43
N ASP A 13 1.23 5.98 6.14
CA ASP A 13 1.01 7.35 5.69
C ASP A 13 2.06 7.71 4.63
N ILE A 14 1.59 8.17 3.47
CA ILE A 14 2.41 8.55 2.31
C ILE A 14 2.08 9.99 1.88
N THR A 15 1.44 10.77 2.74
CA THR A 15 1.10 12.17 2.48
C THR A 15 2.39 12.92 2.09
N PRO A 16 2.45 13.52 0.89
CA PRO A 16 3.66 14.17 0.43
C PRO A 16 3.93 15.42 1.28
N ARG A 17 5.21 15.76 1.42
CA ARG A 17 5.60 17.05 1.99
C ARG A 17 5.27 18.15 0.99
N LEU A 18 4.67 19.23 1.48
CA LEU A 18 4.39 20.41 0.69
C LEU A 18 5.62 21.32 0.62
N ASP A 19 5.66 22.15 -0.43
CA ASP A 19 6.63 23.24 -0.57
C ASP A 19 6.45 24.28 0.55
N ASP A 20 7.47 25.14 0.75
CA ASP A 20 7.40 26.28 1.66
C ASP A 20 7.66 27.60 0.90
N PRO A 21 6.64 28.47 0.67
CA PRO A 21 5.25 28.32 1.08
C PRO A 21 4.46 27.32 0.21
N PRO A 22 3.40 26.68 0.74
CA PRO A 22 2.64 25.67 0.02
C PRO A 22 1.81 26.27 -1.13
N THR A 23 1.78 25.57 -2.27
CA THR A 23 1.01 25.96 -3.48
C THR A 23 -0.41 25.37 -3.53
N PHE A 24 -0.68 24.36 -2.70
CA PHE A 24 -1.99 23.72 -2.53
C PHE A 24 -2.16 23.20 -1.10
N GLU A 25 -3.38 22.81 -0.75
CA GLU A 25 -3.74 22.25 0.56
C GLU A 25 -4.14 20.78 0.42
N ILE A 26 -3.76 19.95 1.40
CA ILE A 26 -4.18 18.56 1.51
C ILE A 26 -5.24 18.48 2.61
N PHE A 27 -6.48 18.17 2.24
CA PHE A 27 -7.59 18.07 3.20
C PHE A 27 -7.59 16.75 3.98
N ASP A 28 -7.22 15.65 3.31
CA ASP A 28 -7.19 14.30 3.90
C ASP A 28 -5.82 13.63 3.68
N PRO A 29 -5.23 12.99 4.70
CA PRO A 29 -3.97 12.26 4.54
C PRO A 29 -4.10 11.08 3.56
N ILE A 30 -3.02 10.80 2.85
CA ILE A 30 -2.93 9.80 1.80
C ILE A 30 -2.23 8.56 2.36
N PHE A 31 -2.80 7.36 2.17
CA PHE A 31 -2.22 6.12 2.71
C PHE A 31 -1.98 5.04 1.66
N PHE A 32 -0.96 4.21 1.89
CA PHE A 32 -0.92 2.83 1.42
C PHE A 32 -1.62 1.92 2.43
N ARG A 33 -2.39 0.95 1.91
CA ARG A 33 -3.07 -0.08 2.68
C ARG A 33 -2.76 -1.45 2.10
N ALA A 34 -2.38 -2.38 2.97
CA ALA A 34 -2.12 -3.77 2.60
C ALA A 34 -3.04 -4.72 3.37
N LEU A 35 -3.61 -5.68 2.65
CA LEU A 35 -4.29 -6.83 3.20
C LEU A 35 -3.58 -8.10 2.74
N HIS A 36 -3.02 -8.84 3.69
CA HIS A 36 -2.41 -10.14 3.44
C HIS A 36 -3.33 -11.25 3.95
N LEU A 37 -3.67 -12.20 3.09
CA LEU A 37 -4.49 -13.36 3.43
C LEU A 37 -3.67 -14.64 3.21
N ARG A 38 -3.73 -15.56 4.18
CA ARG A 38 -3.08 -16.88 4.10
C ARG A 38 -4.06 -17.99 4.48
N GLN A 39 -4.14 -19.03 3.66
CA GLN A 39 -4.92 -20.25 3.92
C GLN A 39 -4.10 -21.47 3.45
N GLY A 40 -3.69 -22.33 4.40
CA GLY A 40 -2.76 -23.42 4.11
C GLY A 40 -1.44 -22.89 3.51
N SER A 41 -1.11 -23.35 2.31
CA SER A 41 0.06 -22.91 1.52
C SER A 41 -0.22 -21.74 0.57
N ARG A 42 -1.48 -21.31 0.43
CA ARG A 42 -1.87 -20.21 -0.45
C ARG A 42 -1.75 -18.89 0.30
N GLN A 43 -1.22 -17.89 -0.38
CA GLN A 43 -1.08 -16.53 0.14
C GLN A 43 -1.36 -15.52 -0.96
N VAL A 44 -2.01 -14.42 -0.59
CA VAL A 44 -2.29 -13.30 -1.49
C VAL A 44 -2.16 -11.98 -0.72
N THR A 45 -1.60 -10.97 -1.37
CA THR A 45 -1.50 -9.61 -0.84
C THR A 45 -2.26 -8.67 -1.78
N TYR A 46 -3.24 -7.96 -1.23
CA TYR A 46 -3.91 -6.87 -1.90
C TYR A 46 -3.31 -5.54 -1.43
N LEU A 47 -2.97 -4.68 -2.39
CA LEU A 47 -2.45 -3.34 -2.14
C LEU A 47 -3.45 -2.33 -2.68
N ALA A 48 -3.74 -1.30 -1.88
CA ALA A 48 -4.53 -0.16 -2.27
C ALA A 48 -3.83 1.13 -1.81
N ALA A 49 -4.05 2.22 -2.53
CA ALA A 49 -3.48 3.52 -2.23
C ALA A 49 -4.50 4.62 -2.53
N ASP A 50 -4.44 5.72 -1.80
CA ASP A 50 -5.23 6.94 -2.09
C ASP A 50 -4.60 7.73 -3.26
N LEU A 51 -4.42 7.09 -4.41
CA LEU A 51 -3.74 7.65 -5.58
C LEU A 51 -4.63 7.55 -6.83
N PHE A 52 -4.57 8.55 -7.71
CA PHE A 52 -5.28 8.51 -9.00
C PHE A 52 -4.70 7.46 -9.96
N ALA A 53 -3.39 7.23 -9.89
CA ALA A 53 -2.68 6.20 -10.63
C ALA A 53 -1.39 5.81 -9.88
N LEU A 54 -1.04 4.52 -9.91
CA LEU A 54 0.31 4.06 -9.61
C LEU A 54 1.06 3.99 -10.93
N ASP A 55 2.08 4.83 -11.09
CA ASP A 55 2.91 4.82 -12.29
C ASP A 55 3.74 3.53 -12.35
N GLU A 56 3.92 2.96 -13.55
CA GLU A 56 4.58 1.65 -13.76
C GLU A 56 6.03 1.64 -13.22
N GLY A 57 6.67 2.81 -13.17
CA GLY A 57 8.02 2.98 -12.62
C GLY A 57 8.16 2.58 -11.14
N LEU A 58 7.08 2.66 -10.35
CA LEU A 58 7.11 2.26 -8.94
C LEU A 58 7.08 0.72 -8.78
N LEU A 59 6.38 0.02 -9.69
CA LEU A 59 6.30 -1.45 -9.69
C LEU A 59 7.63 -2.08 -10.10
N ALA A 60 8.40 -1.42 -10.97
CA ALA A 60 9.73 -1.88 -11.39
C ALA A 60 10.75 -1.90 -10.24
N GLN A 61 10.63 -1.01 -9.24
CA GLN A 61 11.53 -0.98 -8.08
C GLN A 61 11.27 -2.09 -7.04
N GLY A 62 10.10 -2.73 -7.06
CA GLY A 62 9.78 -3.86 -6.18
C GLY A 62 10.43 -5.20 -6.57
N SER A 63 11.14 -5.24 -7.71
CA SER A 63 11.73 -6.48 -8.25
C SER A 63 13.16 -6.77 -7.76
N ASN A 64 13.76 -5.91 -6.92
CA ASN A 64 15.16 -6.03 -6.48
C ASN A 64 15.32 -6.29 -4.96
N CYS A 65 14.29 -6.78 -4.29
CA CYS A 65 14.37 -7.17 -2.88
C CYS A 65 13.79 -8.57 -2.65
N TRP A 66 14.45 -9.58 -3.21
CA TRP A 66 14.44 -10.97 -2.75
C TRP A 66 15.82 -11.57 -2.97
#